data_AF-A0A1U6IKF1-F1
#
_entry.id   AF-A0A1U6IKF1-F1
#
_cell.length_a   1.000
_cell.length_b   1.000
_cell.length_c   1.000
_cell.angle_alpha   90.00
_cell.angle_beta   90.00
_cell.angle_gamma   90.00
#
_symmetry.space_group_name_H-M   'P 1'
#
loop_
_entity.id
_entity.type
_entity.pdbx_description
1 polymer ?
#
loop_
_entity_poly.entity_id
_entity_poly.type
_entity_poly.pdbx_seq_one_letter_code
_entity_poly.pdbx_strand_id
1 'polypeptide(L)'
;MLAALVLAAATGCTVTTEDPGYVPPPPPAPMDQLEQAALANPDDFSSTEGVLSFITEDRTIVCSLTSARGEHVNLPYETNSFTDLANNKLAIVPVAHCELARYPKPAHDDVRDDCAGTSLGYLGGVAFLTPDNATYGECRSGVTQMEATYGPNGNRAGALAQLPVLAEGRNLERNGLRCSAYNGGVACGNVSAGVGFFVSPERYELISRPENAAPPPPAEASKTP
;
A
#
# COMPACT_ATOMS: atom_id res chain seq x y z
N MET A 1 -66.26 -29.69 15.09
CA MET A 1 -65.78 -28.87 13.96
C MET A 1 -64.44 -28.29 14.38
N LEU A 2 -63.34 -28.83 13.81
CA LEU A 2 -62.40 -28.15 12.88
C LEU A 2 -61.57 -27.04 13.56
N ALA A 3 -60.25 -26.91 13.43
CA ALA A 3 -59.24 -27.64 12.69
C ALA A 3 -57.86 -27.25 13.29
N ALA A 4 -56.90 -28.17 13.19
CA ALA A 4 -55.49 -27.94 13.50
C ALA A 4 -54.85 -26.95 12.51
N LEU A 5 -53.90 -26.14 12.98
CA LEU A 5 -52.93 -25.44 12.12
C LEU A 5 -51.58 -25.36 12.83
N VAL A 6 -50.75 -26.35 12.51
CA VAL A 6 -49.32 -26.40 12.83
C VAL A 6 -48.62 -25.58 11.74
N LEU A 7 -48.10 -24.40 12.09
CA LEU A 7 -47.20 -23.64 11.20
C LEU A 7 -45.77 -24.17 11.40
N ALA A 8 -45.34 -25.04 10.50
CA ALA A 8 -43.95 -25.41 10.34
C ALA A 8 -43.19 -24.24 9.70
N ALA A 9 -42.30 -23.61 10.47
CA ALA A 9 -41.34 -22.64 9.95
C ALA A 9 -40.28 -23.40 9.13
N ALA A 10 -40.39 -23.33 7.80
CA ALA A 10 -39.34 -23.79 6.90
C ALA A 10 -38.18 -22.79 6.94
N THR A 11 -37.23 -22.99 7.85
CA THR A 11 -35.90 -22.37 7.76
C THR A 11 -35.20 -23.01 6.56
N GLY A 12 -35.33 -22.38 5.39
CA GLY A 12 -34.59 -22.78 4.19
C GLY A 12 -33.11 -22.57 4.43
N CYS A 13 -32.39 -23.64 4.76
CA CYS A 13 -30.93 -23.67 4.70
C CYS A 13 -30.53 -23.51 3.23
N THR A 14 -30.09 -22.32 2.84
CA THR A 14 -29.42 -22.15 1.55
C THR A 14 -28.08 -22.87 1.65
N VAL A 15 -28.00 -24.07 1.10
CA VAL A 15 -26.73 -24.75 0.87
C VAL A 15 -26.10 -24.02 -0.32
N THR A 16 -25.15 -23.13 -0.06
CA THR A 16 -24.25 -22.61 -1.09
C THR A 16 -23.37 -23.77 -1.54
N THR A 17 -23.82 -24.52 -2.55
CA THR A 17 -22.95 -25.46 -3.26
C THR A 17 -21.93 -24.64 -4.03
N GLU A 18 -20.66 -24.82 -3.70
CA GLU A 18 -19.53 -24.25 -4.42
C GLU A 18 -19.62 -24.72 -5.88
N ASP A 19 -19.85 -23.78 -6.81
CA ASP A 19 -19.96 -24.07 -8.23
C ASP A 19 -18.57 -24.48 -8.75
N PRO A 20 -18.36 -25.75 -9.17
CA PRO A 20 -17.05 -26.24 -9.60
C PRO A 20 -16.53 -25.52 -10.86
N GLY A 21 -17.40 -24.82 -11.59
CA GLY A 21 -17.05 -24.02 -12.77
C GLY A 21 -16.85 -22.53 -12.48
N TYR A 22 -17.11 -22.07 -11.25
CA TYR A 22 -16.97 -20.66 -10.91
C TYR A 22 -15.50 -20.29 -10.72
N VAL A 23 -15.00 -19.47 -11.64
CA VAL A 23 -13.72 -18.78 -11.49
C VAL A 23 -14.05 -17.36 -11.05
N PRO A 24 -13.62 -16.92 -9.85
CA PRO A 24 -13.80 -15.54 -9.43
C PRO A 24 -13.19 -14.59 -10.46
N PRO A 25 -13.84 -13.44 -10.74
CA PRO A 25 -13.23 -12.44 -11.60
C PRO A 25 -11.87 -12.02 -11.00
N PRO A 26 -10.90 -11.66 -11.85
CA PRO A 26 -9.64 -11.12 -11.36
C PRO A 26 -9.92 -9.89 -10.50
N PRO A 27 -9.14 -9.70 -9.43
CA PRO A 27 -9.34 -8.59 -8.53
C PRO A 27 -8.98 -7.27 -9.27
N PRO A 28 -9.61 -6.13 -8.93
CA PRO A 28 -9.42 -4.86 -9.66
C PRO A 28 -7.95 -4.39 -9.73
N ALA A 29 -7.63 -3.49 -10.66
CA ALA A 29 -6.31 -2.88 -10.65
C ALA A 29 -6.10 -2.09 -9.33
N PRO A 30 -4.86 -1.93 -8.83
CA PRO A 30 -4.62 -1.25 -7.55
C PRO A 30 -5.19 0.18 -7.51
N MET A 31 -5.12 0.93 -8.62
CA MET A 31 -5.70 2.29 -8.68
C MET A 31 -7.23 2.27 -8.65
N ASP A 32 -7.88 1.34 -9.37
CA ASP A 32 -9.33 1.18 -9.35
C ASP A 32 -9.82 0.79 -7.95
N GLN A 33 -9.09 -0.10 -7.27
CA GLN A 33 -9.35 -0.46 -5.89
C GLN A 33 -9.26 0.77 -4.97
N LEU A 34 -8.20 1.56 -5.11
CA LEU A 34 -8.02 2.77 -4.31
C LEU A 34 -9.20 3.72 -4.53
N GLU A 35 -9.70 3.89 -5.75
CA GLU A 35 -10.85 4.74 -6.05
C GLU A 35 -12.16 4.24 -5.39
N GLN A 36 -12.38 2.94 -5.38
CA GLN A 36 -13.66 2.33 -5.03
C GLN A 36 -13.79 1.93 -3.56
N ALA A 37 -12.68 1.61 -2.88
CA ALA A 37 -12.73 1.08 -1.52
C ALA A 37 -13.22 2.10 -0.48
N ALA A 38 -13.95 1.58 0.52
CA ALA A 38 -14.55 2.40 1.56
C ALA A 38 -13.49 2.99 2.50
N LEU A 39 -13.56 4.30 2.71
CA LEU A 39 -12.69 5.00 3.67
C LEU A 39 -12.97 4.53 5.10
N ALA A 40 -11.90 4.19 5.82
CA ALA A 40 -11.91 4.03 7.26
C ALA A 40 -11.87 5.40 7.96
N ASN A 41 -12.24 5.43 9.25
CA ASN A 41 -12.14 6.64 10.05
C ASN A 41 -10.66 6.90 10.39
N PRO A 42 -10.06 8.02 9.95
CA PRO A 42 -8.63 8.29 10.18
C PRO A 42 -8.26 8.40 11.66
N ASP A 43 -9.19 8.82 12.53
CA ASP A 43 -8.92 8.98 13.96
C ASP A 43 -8.57 7.64 14.63
N ASP A 44 -9.08 6.52 14.12
CA ASP A 44 -8.80 5.18 14.63
C ASP A 44 -7.35 4.73 14.32
N PHE A 45 -6.66 5.45 13.43
CA PHE A 45 -5.33 5.13 12.92
C PHE A 45 -4.29 6.22 13.19
N SER A 46 -4.70 7.32 13.83
CA SER A 46 -3.82 8.45 14.09
C SER A 46 -2.92 8.21 15.30
N SER A 47 -1.64 8.56 15.16
CA SER A 47 -0.73 8.76 16.29
C SER A 47 -0.85 10.19 16.85
N THR A 48 -0.23 10.45 18.00
CA THR A 48 -0.18 11.77 18.65
C THR A 48 0.49 12.85 17.81
N GLU A 49 1.21 12.47 16.76
CA GLU A 49 1.95 13.38 15.88
C GLU A 49 1.25 13.58 14.52
N GLY A 50 -0.02 13.18 14.44
CA GLY A 50 -0.84 13.32 13.25
C GLY A 50 -0.43 12.39 12.12
N VAL A 51 0.35 11.33 12.38
CA VAL A 51 0.67 10.29 11.40
C VAL A 51 -0.44 9.26 11.39
N LEU A 52 -0.93 8.85 10.22
CA LEU A 52 -1.83 7.70 10.12
C LEU A 52 -1.00 6.45 9.86
N SER A 53 -1.08 5.45 10.73
CA SER A 53 -0.35 4.21 10.57
C SER A 53 -1.26 3.01 10.74
N PHE A 54 -1.03 1.97 9.95
CA PHE A 54 -1.74 0.70 10.07
C PHE A 54 -0.83 -0.48 9.76
N ILE A 55 -1.25 -1.66 10.20
CA ILE A 55 -0.64 -2.93 9.84
C ILE A 55 -1.71 -3.84 9.19
N THR A 56 -1.31 -4.69 8.25
CA THR A 56 -2.22 -5.68 7.65
C THR A 56 -2.65 -6.74 8.66
N GLU A 57 -3.78 -7.40 8.42
CA GLU A 57 -4.33 -8.45 9.32
C GLU A 57 -3.33 -9.60 9.57
N ASP A 58 -2.63 -10.01 8.52
CA ASP A 58 -1.59 -11.04 8.56
C ASP A 58 -0.26 -10.55 9.13
N ARG A 59 -0.17 -9.25 9.45
CA ARG A 59 1.02 -8.57 9.99
C ARG A 59 2.26 -8.81 9.13
N THR A 60 2.12 -8.74 7.81
CA THR A 60 3.24 -8.82 6.87
C THR A 60 3.63 -7.48 6.29
N ILE A 61 2.76 -6.46 6.36
CA ILE A 61 3.02 -5.10 5.89
C ILE A 61 2.55 -4.07 6.91
N VAL A 62 3.39 -3.07 7.20
CA VAL A 62 3.02 -1.85 7.92
C VAL A 62 3.10 -0.67 6.98
N CYS A 63 2.17 0.26 7.08
CA CYS A 63 2.16 1.47 6.26
C CYS A 63 1.83 2.71 7.09
N SER A 64 2.43 3.85 6.70
CA SER A 64 2.18 5.15 7.30
C SER A 64 1.93 6.22 6.25
N LEU A 65 0.80 6.94 6.35
CA LEU A 65 0.56 8.19 5.61
C LEU A 65 1.08 9.37 6.45
N THR A 66 2.26 9.84 6.09
CA THR A 66 3.09 10.73 6.90
C THR A 66 3.72 11.85 6.07
N SER A 67 4.81 12.43 6.54
CA SER A 67 5.62 13.40 5.81
C SER A 67 7.10 13.05 5.90
N ALA A 68 7.85 13.48 4.88
CA ALA A 68 9.29 13.35 4.80
C ALA A 68 9.97 14.71 4.63
N ARG A 69 11.23 14.79 5.05
CA ARG A 69 12.17 15.89 4.82
C ARG A 69 13.44 15.32 4.22
N GLY A 70 13.58 15.41 2.89
CA GLY A 70 14.58 14.60 2.20
C GLY A 70 14.36 13.12 2.49
N GLU A 71 15.40 12.41 2.92
CA GLU A 71 15.38 10.98 3.25
C GLU A 71 14.82 10.69 4.66
N HIS A 72 14.47 11.72 5.43
CA HIS A 72 13.99 11.55 6.80
C HIS A 72 12.47 11.45 6.82
N VAL A 73 11.94 10.26 7.07
CA VAL A 73 10.49 9.98 7.14
C VAL A 73 10.02 10.04 8.60
N ASN A 74 8.90 10.72 8.86
CA ASN A 74 8.31 10.75 10.20
C ASN A 74 7.53 9.46 10.49
N LEU A 75 8.13 8.50 11.17
CA LEU A 75 7.50 7.22 11.51
C LEU A 75 7.34 7.08 13.04
N PRO A 76 6.16 6.63 13.53
CA PRO A 76 5.91 6.52 14.96
C PRO A 76 6.56 5.29 15.61
N TYR A 77 7.10 4.37 14.81
CA TYR A 77 7.62 3.08 15.27
C TYR A 77 9.12 2.88 14.95
N GLU A 78 9.76 3.83 14.26
CA GLU A 78 11.19 3.80 13.94
C GLU A 78 11.85 5.10 14.39
N THR A 79 13.01 4.98 15.03
CA THR A 79 13.84 6.14 15.37
C THR A 79 14.29 6.83 14.10
N ASN A 80 13.98 8.11 13.96
CA ASN A 80 14.27 8.89 12.77
C ASN A 80 14.77 10.30 13.13
N SER A 81 15.36 10.97 12.14
CA SER A 81 15.90 12.34 12.26
C SER A 81 14.96 13.40 11.68
N PHE A 82 13.66 13.12 11.56
CA PHE A 82 12.71 14.05 10.94
C PHE A 82 12.65 15.41 11.68
N THR A 83 12.67 15.37 13.01
CA THR A 83 12.57 16.55 13.87
C THR A 83 13.91 17.24 14.15
N ASP A 84 15.02 16.73 13.60
CA ASP A 84 16.33 17.34 13.82
C ASP A 84 16.40 18.75 13.23
N LEU A 85 16.93 19.70 14.02
CA LEU A 85 17.00 21.11 13.64
C LEU A 85 17.78 21.33 12.33
N ALA A 86 18.78 20.49 12.05
CA ALA A 86 19.57 20.54 10.83
C ALA A 86 18.73 20.31 9.55
N ASN A 87 17.58 19.63 9.70
CA ASN A 87 16.69 19.24 8.61
C ASN A 87 15.55 20.24 8.39
N ASN A 88 15.40 21.26 9.24
CA ASN A 88 14.35 22.28 9.11
C ASN A 88 14.43 23.11 7.81
N LYS A 89 15.58 23.11 7.13
CA LYS A 89 15.76 23.75 5.82
C LYS A 89 15.15 22.96 4.66
N LEU A 90 14.86 21.68 4.86
CA LEU A 90 14.30 20.80 3.83
C LEU A 90 12.80 20.99 3.75
N ALA A 91 12.25 20.87 2.54
CA ALA A 91 10.81 20.90 2.34
C ALA A 91 10.14 19.69 3.02
N ILE A 92 8.94 19.92 3.55
CA ILE A 92 8.07 18.85 4.06
C ILE A 92 7.21 18.37 2.90
N VAL A 93 7.31 17.08 2.57
CA VAL A 93 6.54 16.44 1.50
C VAL A 93 5.63 15.38 2.12
N PRO A 94 4.32 15.34 1.79
CA PRO A 94 3.45 14.24 2.22
C PRO A 94 3.85 12.96 1.50
N VAL A 95 3.93 11.85 2.26
CA VAL A 95 4.38 10.57 1.72
C VAL A 95 3.57 9.41 2.29
N ALA A 96 3.48 8.31 1.56
CA ALA A 96 3.12 7.01 2.12
C ALA A 96 4.36 6.12 2.15
N HIS A 97 4.64 5.53 3.30
CA HIS A 97 5.80 4.67 3.51
C HIS A 97 5.31 3.32 4.03
N CYS A 98 5.60 2.25 3.29
CA CYS A 98 5.23 0.89 3.65
C CYS A 98 6.47 0.02 3.81
N GLU A 99 6.54 -0.77 4.88
CA GLU A 99 7.58 -1.77 5.12
C GLU A 99 6.98 -3.17 5.11
N LEU A 100 7.69 -4.10 4.50
CA LEU A 100 7.33 -5.50 4.39
C LEU A 100 8.25 -6.37 5.25
N ALA A 101 7.67 -7.32 5.99
CA ALA A 101 8.42 -8.32 6.76
C ALA A 101 9.16 -9.34 5.88
N ARG A 102 8.60 -9.60 4.70
CA ARG A 102 9.14 -10.45 3.64
C ARG A 102 8.76 -9.81 2.32
N TYR A 103 9.65 -9.84 1.35
CA TYR A 103 9.46 -9.05 0.14
C TYR A 103 10.14 -9.67 -1.08
N PRO A 104 9.57 -9.44 -2.27
CA PRO A 104 10.20 -9.85 -3.52
C PRO A 104 11.45 -9.00 -3.81
N LYS A 105 12.39 -9.58 -4.55
CA LYS A 105 13.53 -8.86 -5.11
C LYS A 105 13.03 -7.79 -6.10
N PRO A 106 13.41 -6.51 -5.94
CA PRO A 106 13.20 -5.50 -6.98
C PRO A 106 13.83 -5.92 -8.31
N ALA A 107 13.16 -5.57 -9.39
CA ALA A 107 13.67 -5.61 -10.74
C ALA A 107 14.87 -4.67 -10.85
N HIS A 108 15.81 -5.04 -11.71
CA HIS A 108 17.06 -4.31 -11.89
C HIS A 108 16.83 -2.82 -12.21
N ASP A 109 15.83 -2.52 -13.05
CA ASP A 109 15.58 -1.15 -13.52
C ASP A 109 14.84 -0.27 -12.49
N ASP A 110 14.32 -0.88 -11.42
CA ASP A 110 13.68 -0.18 -10.31
C ASP A 110 14.69 0.19 -9.19
N VAL A 111 15.88 -0.40 -9.21
CA VAL A 111 16.95 -0.09 -8.25
C VAL A 111 17.62 1.22 -8.65
N ARG A 112 17.39 2.28 -7.87
CA ARG A 112 17.88 3.64 -8.15
C ARG A 112 19.21 4.00 -7.48
N ASP A 113 19.65 3.19 -6.53
CA ASP A 113 20.89 3.39 -5.77
C ASP A 113 21.58 2.03 -5.56
N ASP A 114 22.92 2.03 -5.56
CA ASP A 114 23.76 0.85 -5.34
C ASP A 114 24.26 0.75 -3.89
N CYS A 115 23.52 1.40 -2.99
CA CYS A 115 23.87 1.54 -1.59
C CYS A 115 25.21 2.20 -1.38
N ALA A 116 25.33 3.47 -1.77
CA ALA A 116 26.52 4.30 -1.56
C ALA A 116 27.81 3.69 -2.15
N GLY A 117 27.73 3.10 -3.36
CA GLY A 117 28.88 2.54 -4.07
C GLY A 117 29.26 1.12 -3.65
N THR A 118 28.48 0.47 -2.78
CA THR A 118 28.82 -0.86 -2.25
C THR A 118 28.49 -2.00 -3.21
N SER A 119 27.70 -1.73 -4.27
CA SER A 119 27.19 -2.75 -5.20
C SER A 119 26.42 -3.88 -4.49
N LEU A 120 25.99 -3.65 -3.24
CA LEU A 120 25.11 -4.57 -2.52
C LEU A 120 23.71 -4.61 -3.16
N GLY A 121 23.36 -3.56 -3.91
CA GLY A 121 22.08 -3.39 -4.60
C GLY A 121 21.07 -2.69 -3.70
N TYR A 122 19.88 -3.26 -3.56
CA TYR A 122 18.80 -2.77 -2.71
C TYR A 122 18.84 -3.42 -1.31
N LEU A 123 18.46 -2.68 -0.28
CA LEU A 123 18.32 -3.18 1.10
C LEU A 123 16.88 -3.06 1.61
N GLY A 124 15.98 -3.63 0.81
CA GLY A 124 14.81 -4.37 1.30
C GLY A 124 13.49 -3.61 1.43
N GLY A 125 12.40 -4.37 1.23
CA GLY A 125 11.08 -4.29 1.86
C GLY A 125 10.32 -2.97 1.92
N VAL A 126 10.82 -1.87 1.39
CA VAL A 126 10.18 -0.57 1.51
C VAL A 126 9.57 -0.17 0.18
N ALA A 127 8.30 0.20 0.21
CA ALA A 127 7.67 0.96 -0.86
C ALA A 127 7.38 2.38 -0.37
N PHE A 128 7.71 3.35 -1.22
CA PHE A 128 7.63 4.75 -0.88
C PHE A 128 6.86 5.50 -1.96
N LEU A 129 5.93 6.34 -1.54
CA LEU A 129 5.10 7.14 -2.40
C LEU A 129 5.21 8.60 -2.02
N THR A 130 5.57 9.41 -2.98
CA THR A 130 5.45 10.88 -2.98
C THR A 130 4.26 11.27 -3.85
N PRO A 131 3.84 12.56 -3.88
CA PRO A 131 2.69 12.96 -4.68
C PRO A 131 2.79 12.66 -6.18
N ASP A 132 4.00 12.56 -6.73
CA ASP A 132 4.29 12.44 -8.16
C ASP A 132 5.17 11.24 -8.53
N ASN A 133 5.70 10.48 -7.56
CA ASN A 133 6.54 9.32 -7.81
C ASN A 133 6.33 8.18 -6.79
N ALA A 134 6.50 6.94 -7.25
CA ALA A 134 6.49 5.74 -6.40
C ALA A 134 7.79 4.95 -6.62
N THR A 135 8.42 4.49 -5.53
CA THR A 135 9.66 3.72 -5.55
C THR A 135 9.54 2.48 -4.68
N TYR A 136 10.41 1.50 -4.97
CA TYR A 136 10.47 0.24 -4.22
C TYR A 136 11.90 -0.24 -4.10
N GLY A 137 12.29 -0.70 -2.92
CA GLY A 137 13.61 -1.28 -2.67
C GLY A 137 14.73 -0.25 -2.67
N GLU A 138 14.53 0.90 -2.04
CA GLU A 138 15.59 1.91 -1.87
C GLU A 138 16.70 1.39 -0.96
N CYS A 139 17.89 1.97 -1.10
CA CYS A 139 18.98 1.65 -0.20
C CYS A 139 18.71 2.20 1.20
N ARG A 140 19.01 1.38 2.22
CA ARG A 140 19.00 1.79 3.61
C ARG A 140 20.05 1.05 4.43
N SER A 141 20.45 1.67 5.53
CA SER A 141 21.34 1.06 6.50
C SER A 141 20.53 0.20 7.49
N GLY A 142 20.67 -1.13 7.41
CA GLY A 142 20.07 -2.07 8.37
C GLY A 142 18.74 -2.67 7.90
N VAL A 143 18.03 -3.35 8.80
CA VAL A 143 16.71 -4.00 8.56
C VAL A 143 15.58 -3.10 9.05
N THR A 144 14.41 -3.19 8.41
CA THR A 144 13.23 -2.36 8.73
C THR A 144 12.70 -2.78 10.08
N GLN A 145 11.89 -1.93 10.73
CA GLN A 145 11.23 -2.36 11.95
C GLN A 145 10.27 -3.51 11.67
N MET A 146 9.69 -3.55 10.48
CA MET A 146 8.86 -4.67 10.04
C MET A 146 9.64 -5.98 9.92
N GLU A 147 10.81 -5.98 9.28
CA GLU A 147 11.70 -7.15 9.21
C GLU A 147 12.21 -7.55 10.60
N ALA A 148 12.61 -6.59 11.43
CA ALA A 148 13.12 -6.86 12.77
C ALA A 148 12.04 -7.47 13.70
N THR A 149 10.77 -7.14 13.48
CA THR A 149 9.66 -7.60 14.32
C THR A 149 9.03 -8.90 13.79
N TYR A 150 8.78 -8.96 12.49
CA TYR A 150 7.98 -10.03 11.86
C TYR A 150 8.71 -10.81 10.76
N GLY A 151 9.98 -10.47 10.47
CA GLY A 151 10.83 -11.27 9.58
C GLY A 151 11.17 -12.65 10.17
N PRO A 152 11.90 -13.51 9.42
CA PRO A 152 12.17 -14.91 9.82
C PRO A 152 12.80 -15.09 11.20
N ASN A 153 13.59 -14.12 11.65
CA ASN A 153 14.28 -14.11 12.94
C ASN A 153 13.78 -12.97 13.86
N GLY A 154 12.60 -12.42 13.57
CA GLY A 154 12.09 -11.24 14.25
C GLY A 154 11.56 -11.51 15.66
N ASN A 155 11.46 -10.45 16.47
CA ASN A 155 10.84 -10.48 17.78
C ASN A 155 9.49 -9.75 17.72
N ARG A 156 8.38 -10.46 17.96
CA ARG A 156 7.01 -9.92 17.85
C ARG A 156 6.59 -8.96 18.97
N ALA A 157 7.55 -8.39 19.68
CA ALA A 157 7.34 -7.35 20.69
C ALA A 157 7.71 -5.99 20.12
N GLY A 158 7.01 -4.93 20.53
CA GLY A 158 7.36 -3.55 20.18
C GLY A 158 6.20 -2.72 19.64
N ALA A 159 6.52 -1.55 19.10
CA ALA A 159 5.53 -0.56 18.65
C ALA A 159 4.62 -1.09 17.52
N LEU A 160 5.16 -1.90 16.61
CA LEU A 160 4.38 -2.50 15.51
C LEU A 160 3.26 -3.44 16.00
N ALA A 161 3.45 -4.09 17.16
CA ALA A 161 2.41 -4.96 17.72
C ALA A 161 1.16 -4.18 18.16
N GLN A 162 1.33 -2.89 18.47
CA GLN A 162 0.29 -1.99 18.99
C GLN A 162 -0.42 -1.21 17.89
N LEU A 163 0.06 -1.28 16.64
CA LEU A 163 -0.57 -0.56 15.54
C LEU A 163 -1.96 -1.12 15.24
N PRO A 164 -2.92 -0.23 14.89
CA PRO A 164 -4.24 -0.66 14.48
C PRO A 164 -4.19 -1.42 13.16
N VAL A 165 -5.07 -2.38 13.03
CA VAL A 165 -5.18 -3.23 11.84
C VAL A 165 -6.13 -2.57 10.85
N LEU A 166 -5.69 -2.38 9.62
CA LEU A 166 -6.59 -1.98 8.53
C LEU A 166 -7.18 -3.24 7.90
N ALA A 167 -8.50 -3.38 8.01
CA ALA A 167 -9.20 -4.51 7.42
C ALA A 167 -9.09 -4.51 5.89
N GLU A 168 -9.10 -5.70 5.31
CA GLU A 168 -9.07 -5.89 3.85
C GLU A 168 -10.17 -5.09 3.14
N GLY A 169 -9.82 -4.44 2.03
CA GLY A 169 -10.75 -3.66 1.22
C GLY A 169 -11.10 -2.29 1.82
N ARG A 170 -10.41 -1.84 2.87
CA ARG A 170 -10.58 -0.50 3.45
C ARG A 170 -9.44 0.43 3.04
N ASN A 171 -9.80 1.69 2.81
CA ASN A 171 -8.88 2.76 2.50
C ASN A 171 -8.60 3.63 3.71
N LEU A 172 -7.36 4.09 3.84
CA LEU A 172 -6.99 5.27 4.62
C LEU A 172 -6.51 6.36 3.66
N GLU A 173 -6.88 7.60 3.95
CA GLU A 173 -6.52 8.74 3.12
C GLU A 173 -6.01 9.89 3.96
N ARG A 174 -4.95 10.54 3.46
CA ARG A 174 -4.41 11.77 4.03
C ARG A 174 -3.60 12.54 2.99
N ASN A 175 -3.78 13.86 2.95
CA ASN A 175 -3.01 14.78 2.10
C ASN A 175 -3.00 14.39 0.60
N GLY A 176 -4.11 13.84 0.10
CA GLY A 176 -4.25 13.40 -1.29
C GLY A 176 -3.60 12.04 -1.62
N LEU A 177 -3.02 11.37 -0.63
CA LEU A 177 -2.52 10.00 -0.73
C LEU A 177 -3.52 9.04 -0.10
N ARG A 178 -3.70 7.88 -0.71
CA ARG A 178 -4.63 6.84 -0.25
C ARG A 178 -3.91 5.50 -0.20
N CYS A 179 -4.15 4.71 0.85
CA CYS A 179 -3.64 3.35 0.98
C CYS A 179 -4.77 2.37 1.33
N SER A 180 -4.79 1.21 0.69
CA SER A 180 -5.73 0.12 0.94
C SER A 180 -5.00 -1.14 1.36
N ALA A 181 -5.46 -1.81 2.42
CA ALA A 181 -5.23 -3.24 2.54
C ALA A 181 -6.03 -3.96 1.44
N TYR A 182 -5.37 -4.73 0.59
CA TYR A 182 -5.98 -5.26 -0.62
C TYR A 182 -5.18 -6.43 -1.21
N ASN A 183 -5.89 -7.49 -1.59
CA ASN A 183 -5.41 -8.66 -2.32
C ASN A 183 -4.17 -9.30 -1.65
N GLY A 184 -4.20 -9.44 -0.32
CA GLY A 184 -3.08 -9.97 0.46
C GLY A 184 -1.86 -9.05 0.51
N GLY A 185 -2.04 -7.77 0.20
CA GLY A 185 -0.98 -6.77 0.20
C GLY A 185 -1.52 -5.38 0.54
N VAL A 186 -0.79 -4.36 0.11
CA VAL A 186 -1.20 -2.97 0.21
C VAL A 186 -1.03 -2.28 -1.13
N ALA A 187 -2.08 -1.58 -1.55
CA ALA A 187 -2.00 -0.58 -2.61
C ALA A 187 -1.89 0.81 -1.97
N CYS A 188 -0.97 1.66 -2.43
CA CYS A 188 -0.95 3.07 -2.07
C CYS A 188 -0.83 3.93 -3.33
N GLY A 189 -1.52 5.06 -3.39
CA GLY A 189 -1.46 5.92 -4.56
C GLY A 189 -1.96 7.34 -4.30
N ASN A 190 -1.45 8.25 -5.13
CA ASN A 190 -2.11 9.51 -5.42
C ASN A 190 -3.05 9.27 -6.60
N VAL A 191 -4.32 9.01 -6.28
CA VAL A 191 -5.37 8.72 -7.26
C VAL A 191 -5.47 9.80 -8.33
N SER A 192 -5.38 11.06 -7.93
CA SER A 192 -5.47 12.19 -8.87
C SER A 192 -4.25 12.33 -9.77
N ALA A 193 -3.07 11.90 -9.31
CA ALA A 193 -1.86 11.94 -10.12
C ALA A 193 -1.72 10.72 -11.05
N GLY A 194 -2.41 9.61 -10.74
CA GLY A 194 -2.23 8.33 -11.44
C GLY A 194 -0.90 7.67 -11.09
N VAL A 195 -0.37 7.92 -9.89
CA VAL A 195 0.91 7.38 -9.41
C VAL A 195 0.68 6.60 -8.12
N GLY A 196 1.32 5.44 -8.00
CA GLY A 196 1.12 4.56 -6.86
C GLY A 196 2.00 3.33 -6.90
N PHE A 197 1.77 2.44 -5.96
CA PHE A 197 2.35 1.11 -5.93
C PHE A 197 1.36 0.10 -5.39
N PHE A 198 1.62 -1.16 -5.70
CA PHE A 198 1.11 -2.31 -4.97
C PHE A 198 2.29 -3.11 -4.42
N VAL A 199 2.17 -3.61 -3.19
CA VAL A 199 3.16 -4.49 -2.57
C VAL A 199 2.49 -5.64 -1.83
N SER A 200 3.04 -6.84 -2.00
CA SER A 200 2.74 -8.03 -1.22
C SER A 200 4.04 -8.80 -0.93
N PRO A 201 4.02 -9.80 -0.03
CA PRO A 201 5.20 -10.64 0.19
C PRO A 201 5.72 -11.36 -1.07
N GLU A 202 4.86 -11.55 -2.08
CA GLU A 202 5.15 -12.29 -3.30
C GLU A 202 5.45 -11.42 -4.52
N ARG A 203 4.87 -10.21 -4.60
CA ARG A 203 5.05 -9.34 -5.76
C ARG A 203 4.95 -7.86 -5.39
N TYR A 204 5.45 -7.02 -6.27
CA TYR A 204 5.22 -5.59 -6.21
C TYR A 204 4.91 -5.07 -7.62
N GLU A 205 4.30 -3.90 -7.68
CA GLU A 205 4.00 -3.18 -8.92
C GLU A 205 4.20 -1.69 -8.66
N LEU A 206 4.94 -1.01 -9.53
CA LEU A 206 5.06 0.45 -9.52
C LEU A 206 4.17 1.02 -10.62
N ILE A 207 3.31 1.95 -10.22
CA ILE A 207 2.33 2.57 -11.10
C ILE A 207 2.80 3.99 -11.33
N SER A 208 3.21 4.26 -12.56
CA SER A 208 3.54 5.60 -13.03
C SER A 208 2.39 6.12 -13.87
N ARG A 209 2.23 7.45 -13.91
CA ARG A 209 1.31 8.07 -14.86
C ARG A 209 1.67 7.56 -16.26
N PRO A 210 0.70 7.11 -17.08
CA PRO A 210 0.99 6.85 -18.48
C PRO A 210 1.57 8.13 -19.08
N GLU A 211 2.81 8.08 -19.58
CA GLU A 211 3.38 9.17 -20.37
C GLU A 211 2.31 9.56 -21.39
N ASN A 212 1.94 10.85 -21.42
CA ASN A 212 0.96 11.40 -22.35
C ASN A 212 1.02 10.64 -23.66
N ALA A 213 -0.01 9.85 -23.98
CA ALA A 213 -0.16 9.30 -25.31
C ALA A 213 -0.01 10.50 -26.25
N ALA A 214 1.08 10.51 -27.03
CA ALA A 214 1.31 11.57 -27.99
C ALA A 214 0.02 11.71 -28.81
N PRO A 215 -0.50 12.94 -29.02
CA PRO A 215 -1.67 13.13 -29.88
C PRO A 215 -1.42 12.38 -31.19
N PRO A 216 -2.37 11.55 -31.66
CA PRO A 216 -2.18 10.85 -32.93
C PRO A 216 -1.82 11.89 -34.00
N PRO A 217 -0.84 11.60 -34.89
CA PRO A 217 -0.46 12.54 -35.92
C PRO A 217 -1.71 12.95 -36.71
N PRO A 218 -1.82 14.22 -37.13
CA PRO A 218 -2.97 14.67 -37.92
C PRO A 218 -3.15 13.73 -39.11
N ALA A 219 -4.37 13.24 -39.30
CA ALA A 219 -4.69 12.37 -40.43
C ALA A 219 -4.27 13.07 -41.74
N GLU A 220 -3.41 12.43 -42.53
CA GLU A 220 -3.08 12.91 -43.86
C GLU A 220 -4.37 13.04 -44.66
N ALA A 221 -4.58 14.24 -45.23
CA ALA A 221 -5.72 14.52 -46.06
C ALA A 221 -5.79 13.49 -47.21
N SER A 222 -6.95 12.82 -47.33
CA SER A 222 -7.20 11.86 -48.40
C SER A 222 -6.95 12.50 -49.76
N LYS A 223 -5.95 11.98 -50.49
CA LYS A 223 -5.84 12.21 -51.93
C LYS A 223 -6.85 11.31 -52.63
N THR A 224 -8.00 11.86 -52.99
CA THR A 224 -8.92 11.24 -53.94
C THR A 224 -8.41 11.49 -55.37
N PRO A 225 -8.48 10.50 -56.27
CA PRO A 225 -7.79 10.52 -57.57
C PRO A 225 -8.35 11.52 -58.59
#